data_AF-A0A8J1L689-F1
#
_entry.id   AF-A0A8J1L689-F1
#
_cell.length_a   1.000
_cell.length_b   1.000
_cell.length_c   1.000
_cell.angle_alpha   90.00
_cell.angle_beta   90.00
_cell.angle_gamma   90.00
#
_symmetry.space_group_name_H-M   'P 1'
#
loop_
_entity.id
_entity.type
_entity.pdbx_description
1 polymer ?
#
loop_
_entity_poly.entity_id
_entity_poly.type
_entity_poly.pdbx_seq_one_letter_code
_entity_poly.pdbx_strand_id
1 'polypeptide(L)'
;MMRLSWLLRRSFDFGEREVAHWFPGHMAKGLKQMKTKLKNIDCIVEIHDARISFMIKRILAQLKQQGVGKVIFTNCLKDQNIKQVVPAISELIGCSQRFHREESTETCIMVIGVPNVGKSSLINALRRTHLRKGKASKVGAEPGITRSVLTKIQVAESPLLFLLDTPGVLSPRIESVETGMKLALCGTILDHLVGEDILADYLLYILNEQMQHRYVEHYGLEKPCADIETLLKRIALKLGKTQKVKAITGVGDVNITVPNYNAAAYDFIRTFRRGQLGVVMLD
;
A
#
# COMPACT_ATOMS: atom_id res chain seq x y z
N MET A 1 -38.28 -11.48 5.93
CA MET A 1 -36.94 -10.84 5.75
C MET A 1 -35.87 -11.89 6.06
N MET A 2 -35.46 -12.70 5.07
CA MET A 2 -34.37 -13.67 5.26
C MET A 2 -33.09 -12.91 5.59
N ARG A 3 -32.44 -13.22 6.72
CA ARG A 3 -31.21 -12.55 7.14
C ARG A 3 -30.13 -12.76 6.08
N LEU A 4 -29.69 -11.67 5.43
CA LEU A 4 -28.54 -11.64 4.50
C LEU A 4 -27.29 -12.34 5.06
N SER A 5 -27.17 -12.46 6.39
CA SER A 5 -26.06 -13.10 7.10
C SER A 5 -25.83 -14.58 6.77
N TRP A 6 -26.79 -15.28 6.16
CA TRP A 6 -26.63 -16.69 5.78
C TRP A 6 -26.09 -16.89 4.36
N LEU A 7 -26.04 -15.84 3.54
CA LEU A 7 -25.57 -15.91 2.15
C LEU A 7 -24.09 -15.51 1.99
N LEU A 8 -23.50 -14.89 3.01
CA LEU A 8 -22.12 -14.42 2.99
C LEU A 8 -21.18 -15.42 3.66
N ARG A 9 -19.96 -15.55 3.13
CA ARG A 9 -18.91 -16.44 3.66
C ARG A 9 -18.51 -16.00 5.07
N ARG A 10 -18.25 -16.97 5.96
CA ARG A 10 -17.77 -16.76 7.33
C ARG A 10 -16.26 -16.95 7.51
N SER A 11 -15.60 -17.50 6.50
CA SER A 11 -14.16 -17.69 6.43
C SER A 11 -13.70 -17.62 4.99
N PHE A 12 -12.42 -17.31 4.80
CA PHE A 12 -11.76 -17.37 3.50
C PHE A 12 -10.82 -18.57 3.45
N ASP A 13 -10.91 -19.34 2.37
CA ASP A 13 -10.01 -20.46 2.14
C ASP A 13 -8.71 -19.97 1.48
N PHE A 14 -7.63 -20.01 2.26
CA PHE A 14 -6.30 -19.63 1.79
C PHE A 14 -5.62 -20.73 0.97
N GLY A 15 -6.16 -21.96 0.93
CA GLY A 15 -5.56 -23.11 0.25
C GLY A 15 -4.13 -23.41 0.72
N GLU A 16 -3.36 -24.13 -0.08
CA GLU A 16 -1.95 -24.48 0.17
C GLU A 16 -0.97 -23.37 -0.30
N ARG A 17 -1.39 -22.09 -0.28
CA ARG A 17 -0.58 -20.99 -0.82
C ARG A 17 0.64 -20.72 0.05
N GLU A 18 1.81 -20.58 -0.58
CA GLU A 18 3.05 -20.22 0.09
C GLU A 18 3.48 -18.77 -0.16
N VAL A 19 3.78 -18.04 0.91
CA VAL A 19 4.11 -16.61 0.85
C VAL A 19 5.51 -16.33 0.29
N ALA A 20 6.42 -17.31 0.33
CA ALA A 20 7.82 -17.13 -0.05
C ALA A 20 8.01 -16.65 -1.51
N HIS A 21 7.11 -17.05 -2.41
CA HIS A 21 7.17 -16.73 -3.84
C HIS A 21 6.73 -15.29 -4.17
N TRP A 22 6.22 -14.54 -3.20
CA TRP A 22 5.66 -13.20 -3.41
C TRP A 22 6.68 -12.05 -3.26
N PHE A 23 7.96 -12.37 -3.02
CA PHE A 23 8.99 -11.37 -2.71
C PHE A 23 9.98 -11.13 -3.85
N PRO A 24 9.98 -9.92 -4.43
CA PRO A 24 11.03 -9.53 -5.35
C PRO A 24 12.44 -9.46 -4.74
N GLY A 25 13.44 -10.06 -5.39
CA GLY A 25 14.84 -10.04 -4.95
C GLY A 25 15.48 -8.65 -4.83
N HIS A 26 14.92 -7.61 -5.48
CA HIS A 26 15.44 -6.25 -5.39
C HIS A 26 15.27 -5.62 -3.99
N MET A 27 14.34 -6.12 -3.17
CA MET A 27 14.14 -5.61 -1.80
C MET A 27 15.34 -5.90 -0.88
N ALA A 28 15.98 -7.06 -1.03
CA ALA A 28 17.19 -7.41 -0.27
C ALA A 28 18.36 -6.46 -0.58
N LYS A 29 18.50 -6.07 -1.85
CA LYS A 29 19.48 -5.06 -2.27
C LYS A 29 19.20 -3.69 -1.62
N GLY A 30 17.93 -3.29 -1.57
CA GLY A 30 17.49 -2.06 -0.89
C GLY A 30 17.89 -2.04 0.58
N LEU A 31 17.65 -3.13 1.32
CA LEU A 31 18.04 -3.26 2.73
C LEU A 31 19.56 -3.10 2.93
N LYS A 32 20.36 -3.76 2.09
CA LYS A 32 21.83 -3.64 2.15
C LYS A 32 22.28 -2.19 1.89
N GLN A 33 21.66 -1.50 0.93
CA GLN A 33 21.97 -0.10 0.62
C GLN A 33 21.56 0.87 1.73
N MET A 34 20.43 0.67 2.40
CA MET A 34 20.03 1.52 3.53
C MET A 34 21.02 1.41 4.69
N LYS A 35 21.45 0.18 5.02
CA LYS A 35 22.42 -0.06 6.12
C LYS A 35 23.71 0.74 5.96
N THR A 36 24.22 0.91 4.74
CA THR A 36 25.46 1.67 4.50
C THR A 36 25.31 3.18 4.69
N LYS A 37 24.07 3.69 4.68
CA LYS A 37 23.75 5.12 4.84
C LYS A 37 23.39 5.52 6.26
N LEU A 38 23.10 4.56 7.15
CA LEU A 38 22.64 4.82 8.52
C LEU A 38 23.59 5.75 9.31
N LYS A 39 24.90 5.65 9.09
CA LYS A 39 25.89 6.54 9.75
C LYS A 39 25.73 8.04 9.45
N ASN A 40 24.97 8.39 8.41
CA ASN A 40 24.74 9.77 7.98
C ASN A 40 23.28 10.22 8.23
N ILE A 41 22.56 9.54 9.11
CA ILE A 41 21.14 9.78 9.41
C ILE A 41 21.00 10.19 10.87
N ASP A 42 20.24 11.25 11.12
CA ASP A 42 19.93 11.75 12.46
C ASP A 42 18.66 11.10 13.03
N CYS A 43 17.72 10.73 12.17
CA CYS A 43 16.47 10.08 12.58
C CYS A 43 15.88 9.22 11.46
N ILE A 44 15.21 8.14 11.83
CA ILE A 44 14.46 7.27 10.93
C ILE A 44 12.97 7.57 11.10
N VAL A 45 12.29 7.82 9.98
CA VAL A 45 10.82 7.97 9.93
C VAL A 45 10.26 6.74 9.21
N GLU A 46 9.56 5.89 9.96
CA GLU A 46 8.86 4.74 9.40
C GLU A 46 7.42 5.11 9.02
N ILE A 47 7.01 4.68 7.83
CA ILE A 47 5.66 4.93 7.30
C ILE A 47 4.91 3.61 7.15
N HIS A 48 3.67 3.61 7.67
CA HIS A 48 2.74 2.49 7.57
C HIS A 48 1.50 2.87 6.77
N ASP A 49 0.90 1.87 6.12
CA ASP A 49 -0.41 2.02 5.50
C ASP A 49 -1.51 1.93 6.56
N ALA A 50 -2.34 2.97 6.64
CA ALA A 50 -3.42 3.07 7.63
C ALA A 50 -4.45 1.93 7.53
N ARG A 51 -4.58 1.29 6.35
CA ARG A 51 -5.57 0.25 6.07
C ARG A 51 -5.23 -1.10 6.70
N ILE A 52 -4.00 -1.32 7.16
CA ILE A 52 -3.61 -2.58 7.82
C ILE A 52 -3.46 -2.30 9.32
N SER A 53 -4.57 -2.21 10.06
CA SER A 53 -4.51 -1.72 11.45
C SER A 53 -3.90 -2.72 12.44
N PHE A 54 -3.86 -4.04 12.17
CA PHE A 54 -3.08 -4.99 12.99
C PHE A 54 -1.59 -4.63 13.02
N MET A 55 -1.04 -4.21 11.87
CA MET A 55 0.32 -3.70 11.79
C MET A 55 0.46 -2.48 12.71
N ILE A 56 -0.49 -1.54 12.66
CA ILE A 56 -0.48 -0.33 13.47
C ILE A 56 -0.65 -0.63 14.96
N LYS A 57 -1.63 -1.43 15.39
CA LYS A 57 -1.90 -1.69 16.82
C LYS A 57 -0.77 -2.46 17.48
N ARG A 58 -0.25 -3.50 16.82
CA ARG A 58 0.88 -4.28 17.33
C ARG A 58 2.15 -3.43 17.37
N ILE A 59 2.38 -2.65 16.33
CA ILE A 59 3.49 -1.69 16.28
C ILE A 59 3.32 -0.63 17.36
N LEU A 60 2.17 0.05 17.51
CA LEU A 60 1.95 1.05 18.56
C LEU A 60 2.18 0.48 19.97
N ALA A 61 1.73 -0.75 20.24
CA ALA A 61 1.99 -1.41 21.52
C ALA A 61 3.49 -1.70 21.73
N GLN A 62 4.18 -2.23 20.73
CA GLN A 62 5.63 -2.49 20.77
C GLN A 62 6.45 -1.20 20.83
N LEU A 63 6.08 -0.20 20.04
CA LEU A 63 6.70 1.12 19.96
C LEU A 63 6.58 1.83 21.31
N LYS A 64 5.41 1.75 21.97
CA LYS A 64 5.24 2.28 23.33
C LYS A 64 6.13 1.58 24.34
N GLN A 65 6.32 0.25 24.22
CA GLN A 65 7.27 -0.50 25.06
C GLN A 65 8.74 -0.20 24.75
N GLN A 66 9.05 0.16 23.50
CA GLN A 66 10.40 0.52 23.03
C GLN A 66 10.71 2.02 23.21
N GLY A 67 9.84 2.78 23.88
CA GLY A 67 10.06 4.19 24.19
C GLY A 67 9.92 5.14 22.98
N VAL A 68 9.18 4.75 21.95
CA VAL A 68 9.00 5.57 20.74
C VAL A 68 8.20 6.82 21.08
N GLY A 69 8.83 7.97 20.86
CA GLY A 69 8.38 9.25 21.40
C GLY A 69 7.22 9.94 20.68
N LYS A 70 6.88 9.60 19.42
CA LYS A 70 5.85 10.34 18.67
C LYS A 70 5.27 9.56 17.48
N VAL A 71 3.94 9.60 17.32
CA VAL A 71 3.19 9.01 16.20
C VAL A 71 2.35 10.09 15.53
N ILE A 72 2.38 10.16 14.20
CA ILE A 72 1.73 11.21 13.41
C ILE A 72 0.91 10.57 12.29
N PHE A 73 -0.41 10.75 12.34
CA PHE A 73 -1.31 10.39 11.24
C PHE A 73 -1.36 11.51 10.21
N THR A 74 -1.07 11.19 8.95
CA THR A 74 -1.03 12.16 7.84
C THR A 74 -1.76 11.64 6.62
N ASN A 75 -2.21 12.57 5.76
CA ASN A 75 -2.65 12.26 4.40
C ASN A 75 -1.77 13.03 3.42
N CYS A 76 -0.78 12.34 2.85
CA CYS A 76 0.20 12.93 1.92
C CYS A 76 -0.39 13.33 0.56
N LEU A 77 -1.60 12.89 0.23
CA LEU A 77 -2.30 13.28 -1.01
C LEU A 77 -3.08 14.58 -0.84
N LYS A 78 -3.61 14.82 0.36
CA LYS A 78 -4.39 16.02 0.72
C LYS A 78 -3.59 17.03 1.55
N ASP A 79 -2.29 16.79 1.71
CA ASP A 79 -1.37 17.53 2.56
C ASP A 79 -1.88 17.74 4.03
N GLN A 80 -2.75 16.84 4.52
CA GLN A 80 -3.31 16.93 5.87
C GLN A 80 -2.28 16.48 6.90
N ASN A 81 -2.15 17.26 7.97
CA ASN A 81 -1.22 17.04 9.08
C ASN A 81 0.27 16.99 8.67
N ILE A 82 0.63 17.35 7.43
CA ILE A 82 2.02 17.33 6.96
C ILE A 82 2.87 18.38 7.66
N LYS A 83 2.30 19.55 7.96
CA LYS A 83 2.99 20.66 8.63
C LYS A 83 3.56 20.30 10.00
N GLN A 84 2.99 19.30 10.68
CA GLN A 84 3.42 18.89 12.03
C GLN A 84 4.64 17.95 12.00
N VAL A 85 5.00 17.41 10.84
CA VAL A 85 6.10 16.45 10.69
C VAL A 85 7.45 17.13 10.93
N VAL A 86 7.71 18.30 10.32
CA VAL A 86 8.99 19.00 10.49
C VAL A 86 9.21 19.42 11.95
N PRO A 87 8.26 20.09 12.65
CA PRO A 87 8.41 20.42 14.07
C PRO A 87 8.66 19.20 14.95
N ALA A 88 7.96 18.09 14.69
CA ALA A 88 8.15 16.85 15.44
C ALA A 88 9.56 16.26 15.27
N ILE A 89 10.09 16.28 14.04
CA ILE A 89 11.46 15.85 13.77
C ILE A 89 12.46 16.78 14.48
N SER A 90 12.23 18.09 14.42
CA SER A 90 13.10 19.09 15.08
C SER A 90 13.14 18.89 16.60
N GLU A 91 11.99 18.65 17.22
CA GLU A 91 11.88 18.35 18.65
C GLU A 91 12.63 17.08 19.03
N LEU A 92 12.40 15.98 18.29
CA LEU A 92 13.07 14.69 18.54
C LEU A 92 14.59 14.80 18.45
N ILE A 93 15.08 15.57 17.47
CA ILE A 93 16.53 15.72 17.24
C ILE A 93 17.15 16.68 18.24
N GLY A 94 16.46 17.76 18.60
CA GLY A 94 16.91 18.70 19.63
C GLY A 94 17.09 18.04 21.00
N CYS A 95 16.36 16.96 21.28
CA CYS A 95 16.50 16.15 22.49
C CYS A 95 17.57 15.03 22.38
N SER A 96 18.28 14.92 21.26
CA SER A 96 19.20 13.80 20.98
C SER A 96 20.66 14.25 20.81
N GLN A 97 21.62 13.41 21.18
CA GLN A 97 23.04 13.60 20.85
C GLN A 97 23.31 13.15 19.41
N ARG A 98 23.82 14.05 18.57
CA ARG A 98 24.15 13.78 17.16
C ARG A 98 25.56 13.22 17.04
N PHE A 99 25.75 11.97 17.46
CA PHE A 99 27.05 11.28 17.42
C PHE A 99 27.74 11.43 16.05
N HIS A 100 28.98 11.94 16.05
CA HIS A 100 29.80 12.22 14.87
C HIS A 100 29.24 13.29 13.89
N ARG A 101 28.20 14.04 14.26
CA ARG A 101 27.58 15.08 13.41
C ARG A 101 27.19 16.37 14.16
N GLU A 102 27.83 16.62 15.31
CA GLU A 102 27.52 17.78 16.18
C GLU A 102 27.74 19.13 15.48
N GLU A 103 28.76 19.25 14.64
CA GLU A 103 29.04 20.46 13.85
C GLU A 103 28.16 20.61 12.61
N SER A 104 27.38 19.58 12.25
CA SER A 104 26.59 19.56 11.02
C SER A 104 25.29 20.34 11.20
N THR A 105 25.13 21.45 10.51
CA THR A 105 23.87 22.23 10.54
C THR A 105 22.72 21.57 9.78
N GLU A 106 23.03 20.63 8.87
CA GLU A 106 22.01 19.89 8.12
C GLU A 106 21.45 18.71 8.91
N THR A 107 20.13 18.64 8.99
CA THR A 107 19.41 17.47 9.49
C THR A 107 19.08 16.52 8.34
N CYS A 108 19.38 15.25 8.51
CA CYS A 108 19.25 14.22 7.49
C CYS A 108 18.44 13.04 8.04
N ILE A 109 17.29 12.77 7.43
CA ILE A 109 16.33 11.76 7.88
C ILE A 109 16.23 10.67 6.84
N MET A 110 16.14 9.42 7.27
CA MET A 110 15.83 8.30 6.40
C MET A 110 14.35 7.96 6.52
N VAL A 111 13.63 7.98 5.40
CA VAL A 111 12.24 7.52 5.36
C VAL A 111 12.23 6.04 4.99
N ILE A 112 11.62 5.19 5.81
CA ILE A 112 11.51 3.74 5.58
C ILE A 112 10.05 3.28 5.60
N GLY A 113 9.81 2.04 5.18
CA GLY A 113 8.49 1.43 5.13
C GLY A 113 8.31 0.56 3.89
N VAL A 114 7.27 -0.26 3.89
CA VAL A 114 7.04 -1.24 2.81
C VAL A 114 6.76 -0.55 1.46
N PRO A 115 6.92 -1.23 0.31
CA PRO A 115 6.55 -0.64 -0.98
C PRO A 115 5.15 0.00 -0.97
N ASN A 116 4.99 1.10 -1.69
CA ASN A 116 3.71 1.81 -1.90
C ASN A 116 2.98 2.41 -0.68
N VAL A 117 3.56 2.38 0.53
CA VAL A 117 2.99 3.06 1.72
C VAL A 117 2.95 4.60 1.66
N GLY A 118 3.55 5.22 0.64
CA GLY A 118 3.53 6.67 0.46
C GLY A 118 4.81 7.43 0.86
N LYS A 119 5.96 6.76 0.97
CA LYS A 119 7.28 7.39 1.24
C LYS A 119 7.60 8.58 0.33
N SER A 120 7.62 8.35 -0.98
CA SER A 120 7.88 9.40 -1.97
C SER A 120 6.76 10.46 -2.02
N SER A 121 5.53 10.09 -1.64
CA SER A 121 4.42 11.04 -1.49
C SER A 121 4.63 11.97 -0.29
N LEU A 122 5.09 11.47 0.85
CA LEU A 122 5.44 12.28 2.02
C LEU A 122 6.54 13.28 1.69
N ILE A 123 7.61 12.84 1.02
CA ILE A 123 8.72 13.71 0.59
C ILE A 123 8.17 14.85 -0.27
N ASN A 124 7.39 14.53 -1.30
CA ASN A 124 6.82 15.53 -2.19
C ASN A 124 5.83 16.46 -1.46
N ALA A 125 5.07 15.98 -0.49
CA ALA A 125 4.15 16.77 0.33
C ALA A 125 4.90 17.78 1.20
N LEU A 126 5.99 17.36 1.84
CA LEU A 126 6.84 18.23 2.65
C LEU A 126 7.50 19.31 1.79
N ARG A 127 8.01 18.97 0.59
CA ARG A 127 8.57 19.96 -0.35
C ARG A 127 7.55 21.01 -0.77
N ARG A 128 6.33 20.61 -1.09
CA ARG A 128 5.26 21.56 -1.43
C ARG A 128 4.95 22.47 -0.25
N THR A 129 4.83 21.89 0.94
CA THR A 129 4.38 22.59 2.15
C THR A 129 5.42 23.56 2.70
N HIS A 130 6.70 23.16 2.74
CA HIS A 130 7.76 23.91 3.42
C HIS A 130 8.72 24.63 2.48
N LEU A 131 8.84 24.20 1.21
CA LEU A 131 9.72 24.84 0.21
C LEU A 131 8.96 25.49 -0.94
N ARG A 132 7.65 25.23 -1.07
CA ARG A 132 6.84 25.62 -2.25
C ARG A 132 7.46 25.14 -3.58
N LYS A 133 8.19 24.01 -3.55
CA LYS A 133 8.83 23.39 -4.71
C LYS A 133 8.01 22.21 -5.26
N GLY A 134 8.21 21.90 -6.54
CA GLY A 134 7.53 20.79 -7.25
C GLY A 134 7.88 19.39 -6.73
N LYS A 135 7.65 18.34 -7.55
CA LYS A 135 7.99 16.96 -7.17
C LYS A 135 9.50 16.71 -7.34
N ALA A 136 10.11 16.00 -6.38
CA ALA A 136 11.50 15.52 -6.48
C ALA A 136 11.55 14.01 -6.72
N SER A 137 10.63 13.26 -6.13
CA SER A 137 10.59 11.81 -6.25
C SER A 137 9.42 11.34 -7.11
N LYS A 138 9.65 10.26 -7.88
CA LYS A 138 8.64 9.61 -8.71
C LYS A 138 7.66 8.84 -7.84
N VAL A 139 6.37 8.90 -8.17
CA VAL A 139 5.31 8.19 -7.47
C VAL A 139 4.55 7.35 -8.48
N GLY A 140 4.36 6.07 -8.17
CA GLY A 140 3.62 5.12 -9.00
C GLY A 140 2.99 4.03 -8.13
N ALA A 141 2.02 3.31 -8.69
CA ALA A 141 1.30 2.23 -7.99
C ALA A 141 2.05 0.89 -8.04
N GLU A 142 3.09 0.77 -8.88
CA GLU A 142 3.89 -0.44 -8.98
C GLU A 142 4.97 -0.46 -7.90
N PRO A 143 5.14 -1.57 -7.16
CA PRO A 143 6.26 -1.71 -6.25
C PRO A 143 7.58 -1.71 -7.04
N GLY A 144 8.64 -1.15 -6.44
CA GLY A 144 9.94 -1.04 -7.10
C GLY A 144 10.07 0.12 -8.10
N ILE A 145 9.23 1.17 -8.00
CA ILE A 145 9.47 2.44 -8.72
C ILE A 145 10.73 3.14 -8.19
N THR A 146 10.91 3.16 -6.87
CA THR A 146 12.14 3.62 -6.23
C THR A 146 13.16 2.47 -6.24
N ARG A 147 13.95 2.36 -7.30
CA ARG A 147 14.91 1.25 -7.55
C ARG A 147 16.29 1.43 -6.92
N SER A 148 16.63 2.63 -6.48
CA SER A 148 17.88 2.97 -5.81
C SER A 148 17.62 3.94 -4.66
N VAL A 149 18.45 3.88 -3.62
CA VAL A 149 18.51 4.93 -2.60
C VAL A 149 18.99 6.21 -3.30
N LEU A 150 18.04 7.07 -3.65
CA LEU A 150 18.31 8.33 -4.32
C LEU A 150 18.85 9.36 -3.32
N THR A 151 19.52 10.36 -3.88
CA THR A 151 20.23 11.46 -3.23
C THR A 151 19.42 12.14 -2.13
N LYS A 152 20.09 12.82 -1.19
CA LYS A 152 19.45 13.70 -0.20
C LYS A 152 18.49 14.68 -0.92
N ILE A 153 17.21 14.69 -0.51
CA ILE A 153 16.20 15.61 -1.03
C ILE A 153 15.90 16.63 0.05
N GLN A 154 16.18 17.90 -0.23
CA GLN A 154 15.80 18.98 0.69
C GLN A 154 14.27 19.09 0.79
N VAL A 155 13.77 19.18 2.02
CA VAL A 155 12.34 19.34 2.31
C VAL A 155 12.01 20.52 3.21
N ALA A 156 12.98 21.13 3.89
CA ALA A 156 12.80 22.41 4.60
C ALA A 156 14.08 23.25 4.58
N GLU A 157 13.93 24.57 4.70
CA GLU A 157 15.04 25.55 4.76
C GLU A 157 15.44 25.88 6.19
N SER A 158 14.47 25.97 7.10
CA SER A 158 14.70 26.22 8.53
C SER A 158 13.81 25.32 9.39
N PRO A 159 14.37 24.31 10.09
CA PRO A 159 15.77 23.90 10.01
C PRO A 159 16.13 23.34 8.63
N LEU A 160 17.42 23.36 8.29
CA LEU A 160 17.91 22.78 7.04
C LEU A 160 17.73 21.26 7.07
N LEU A 161 16.69 20.77 6.38
CA LEU A 161 16.22 19.38 6.50
C LEU A 161 16.24 18.66 5.16
N PHE A 162 16.85 17.48 5.16
CA PHE A 162 16.93 16.57 4.02
C PHE A 162 16.29 15.21 4.36
N LEU A 163 15.55 14.65 3.41
CA LEU A 163 15.07 13.28 3.45
C LEU A 163 15.81 12.41 2.42
N LEU A 164 16.20 11.20 2.82
CA LEU A 164 16.61 10.16 1.89
C LEU A 164 15.39 9.34 1.50
N ASP A 165 15.09 9.30 0.19
CA ASP A 165 14.08 8.39 -0.34
C ASP A 165 14.68 6.99 -0.48
N THR A 166 14.06 6.02 0.20
CA THR A 166 14.53 4.63 0.18
C THR A 166 13.59 3.76 -0.65
N PRO A 167 14.12 2.74 -1.34
CA PRO A 167 13.29 1.66 -1.86
C PRO A 167 12.41 1.09 -0.75
N GLY A 168 11.16 0.78 -1.08
CA GLY A 168 10.32 0.05 -0.14
C GLY A 168 10.96 -1.29 0.21
N VAL A 169 11.10 -1.57 1.50
CA VAL A 169 11.57 -2.86 1.97
C VAL A 169 10.47 -3.56 2.73
N LEU A 170 10.31 -4.85 2.46
CA LEU A 170 9.43 -5.72 3.21
C LEU A 170 10.29 -6.68 4.04
N SER A 171 9.82 -7.02 5.23
CA SER A 171 10.45 -8.10 6.01
C SER A 171 10.41 -9.39 5.17
N PRO A 172 11.52 -10.14 5.05
CA PRO A 172 11.55 -11.38 4.27
C PRO A 172 10.67 -12.50 4.86
N ARG A 173 10.17 -12.33 6.08
CA ARG A 173 9.28 -13.30 6.73
C ARG A 173 7.93 -12.62 6.98
N ILE A 174 6.96 -12.87 6.09
CA ILE A 174 5.56 -12.60 6.37
C ILE A 174 5.04 -13.74 7.28
N GLU A 175 4.26 -13.37 8.30
CA GLU A 175 3.78 -14.27 9.34
C GLU A 175 2.67 -15.23 8.87
N SER A 176 1.87 -14.82 7.88
CA SER A 176 0.74 -15.61 7.37
C SER A 176 0.38 -15.28 5.92
N VAL A 177 -0.27 -16.22 5.23
CA VAL A 177 -0.84 -16.00 3.88
C VAL A 177 -1.77 -14.80 3.88
N GLU A 178 -2.65 -14.72 4.88
CA GLU A 178 -3.57 -13.60 5.08
C GLU A 178 -2.85 -12.24 5.12
N THR A 179 -1.73 -12.14 5.84
CA THR A 179 -0.93 -10.91 5.90
C THR A 179 -0.39 -10.57 4.51
N GLY A 180 0.07 -11.55 3.74
CA GLY A 180 0.52 -11.36 2.37
C GLY A 180 -0.61 -10.89 1.44
N MET A 181 -1.82 -11.44 1.58
CA MET A 181 -3.01 -10.98 0.85
C MET A 181 -3.33 -9.51 1.16
N LYS A 182 -3.28 -9.10 2.44
CA LYS A 182 -3.52 -7.70 2.85
C LYS A 182 -2.45 -6.74 2.30
N LEU A 183 -1.19 -7.17 2.30
CA LEU A 183 -0.07 -6.44 1.69
C LEU A 183 -0.25 -6.31 0.18
N ALA A 184 -0.69 -7.39 -0.49
CA ALA A 184 -1.04 -7.36 -1.90
C ALA A 184 -2.19 -6.39 -2.15
N LEU A 185 -3.28 -6.38 -1.38
CA LEU A 185 -4.36 -5.40 -1.53
C LEU A 185 -3.89 -3.94 -1.41
N CYS A 186 -2.89 -3.67 -0.57
CA CYS A 186 -2.28 -2.33 -0.46
C CYS A 186 -1.32 -1.98 -1.62
N GLY A 187 -1.03 -2.94 -2.50
CA GLY A 187 -0.10 -2.79 -3.64
C GLY A 187 1.35 -3.00 -3.25
N THR A 188 1.63 -3.49 -2.04
CA THR A 188 2.99 -3.76 -1.57
C THR A 188 3.62 -4.95 -2.29
N ILE A 189 2.78 -5.94 -2.59
CA ILE A 189 3.11 -7.14 -3.37
C ILE A 189 2.42 -7.02 -4.73
N LEU A 190 3.06 -7.52 -5.78
CA LEU A 190 2.51 -7.50 -7.13
C LEU A 190 1.31 -8.43 -7.24
N ASP A 191 0.21 -7.92 -7.80
CA ASP A 191 -1.10 -8.59 -7.84
C ASP A 191 -1.03 -9.97 -8.51
N HIS A 192 -0.35 -10.06 -9.66
CA HIS A 192 -0.16 -11.32 -10.41
C HIS A 192 0.65 -12.39 -9.67
N LEU A 193 1.46 -12.03 -8.65
CA LEU A 193 2.16 -13.04 -7.83
C LEU A 193 1.18 -13.79 -6.93
N VAL A 194 0.06 -13.16 -6.59
CA VAL A 194 -1.04 -13.74 -5.81
C VAL A 194 -2.12 -14.34 -6.73
N GLY A 195 -2.41 -13.67 -7.84
CA GLY A 195 -3.57 -13.91 -8.70
C GLY A 195 -4.62 -12.84 -8.47
N GLU A 196 -4.92 -12.04 -9.50
CA GLU A 196 -5.85 -10.92 -9.41
C GLU A 196 -7.27 -11.34 -9.02
N ASP A 197 -7.74 -12.48 -9.54
CA ASP A 197 -9.03 -13.07 -9.23
C ASP A 197 -9.14 -13.50 -7.77
N ILE A 198 -8.12 -14.20 -7.25
CA ILE A 198 -8.02 -14.62 -5.85
C ILE A 198 -7.96 -13.39 -4.92
N LEU A 199 -7.18 -12.38 -5.30
CA LEU A 199 -7.04 -11.17 -4.53
C LEU A 199 -8.34 -10.35 -4.51
N ALA A 200 -9.04 -10.29 -5.64
CA ALA A 200 -10.36 -9.67 -5.75
C ALA A 200 -11.41 -10.43 -4.93
N ASP A 201 -11.36 -11.76 -4.91
CA ASP A 201 -12.25 -12.59 -4.10
C ASP A 201 -12.04 -12.35 -2.60
N TYR A 202 -10.78 -12.29 -2.18
CA TYR A 202 -10.43 -11.97 -0.79
C TYR A 202 -10.87 -10.56 -0.38
N LEU A 203 -10.75 -9.57 -1.29
CA LEU A 203 -11.29 -8.23 -1.05
C LEU A 203 -12.81 -8.25 -0.89
N LEU A 204 -13.52 -8.98 -1.75
CA LEU A 204 -14.98 -9.13 -1.65
C LEU A 204 -15.38 -9.77 -0.32
N TYR A 205 -14.64 -10.79 0.13
CA TYR A 205 -14.81 -11.41 1.43
C TYR A 205 -14.72 -10.38 2.57
N ILE A 206 -13.62 -9.60 2.64
CA ILE A 206 -13.42 -8.58 3.69
C ILE A 206 -14.54 -7.53 3.66
N LEU A 207 -14.89 -7.02 2.49
CA LEU A 207 -15.94 -6.01 2.35
C LEU A 207 -17.28 -6.50 2.89
N ASN A 208 -17.63 -7.76 2.61
CA ASN A 208 -18.87 -8.37 3.08
C ASN A 208 -18.83 -8.66 4.59
N GLU A 209 -17.71 -9.17 5.11
CA GLU A 209 -17.51 -9.42 6.55
C GLU A 209 -17.69 -8.13 7.38
N GLN A 210 -17.21 -7.00 6.85
CA GLN A 210 -17.32 -5.69 7.49
C GLN A 210 -18.61 -4.93 7.14
N MET A 211 -19.56 -5.57 6.45
CA MET A 211 -20.81 -4.95 5.98
C MET A 211 -20.59 -3.69 5.10
N GLN A 212 -19.44 -3.60 4.43
CA GLN A 212 -19.03 -2.52 3.54
C GLN A 212 -19.50 -2.78 2.11
N HIS A 213 -20.79 -2.60 1.86
CA HIS A 213 -21.41 -2.94 0.57
C HIS A 213 -21.39 -1.82 -0.48
N ARG A 214 -20.54 -0.80 -0.35
CA ARG A 214 -20.47 0.31 -1.33
C ARG A 214 -20.14 -0.17 -2.75
N TYR A 215 -19.49 -1.32 -2.91
CA TYR A 215 -19.26 -1.94 -4.21
C TYR A 215 -20.56 -2.29 -4.95
N VAL A 216 -21.66 -2.57 -4.23
CA VAL A 216 -22.98 -2.88 -4.79
C VAL A 216 -23.49 -1.68 -5.57
N GLU A 217 -23.54 -0.51 -4.95
CA GLU A 217 -23.90 0.74 -5.63
C GLU A 217 -22.88 1.12 -6.70
N HIS A 218 -21.58 1.04 -6.37
CA HIS A 218 -20.50 1.43 -7.27
C HIS A 218 -20.54 0.66 -8.59
N TYR A 219 -20.86 -0.64 -8.56
CA TYR A 219 -20.96 -1.49 -9.75
C TYR A 219 -22.40 -1.79 -10.19
N GLY A 220 -23.41 -1.20 -9.53
CA GLY A 220 -24.82 -1.34 -9.87
C GLY A 220 -25.33 -2.79 -9.75
N LEU A 221 -25.00 -3.47 -8.67
CA LEU A 221 -25.60 -4.75 -8.29
C LEU A 221 -26.92 -4.47 -7.54
N GLU A 222 -27.86 -5.41 -7.57
CA GLU A 222 -29.12 -5.28 -6.83
C GLU A 222 -28.94 -5.50 -5.32
N LYS A 223 -27.98 -6.36 -4.94
CA LYS A 223 -27.69 -6.75 -3.56
C LYS A 223 -26.24 -7.20 -3.41
N PRO A 224 -25.72 -7.28 -2.17
CA PRO A 224 -24.42 -7.90 -1.90
C PRO A 224 -24.35 -9.34 -2.42
N CYS A 225 -23.19 -9.76 -2.91
CA CYS A 225 -22.94 -11.12 -3.38
C CYS A 225 -21.68 -11.70 -2.72
N ALA A 226 -21.68 -13.02 -2.52
CA ALA A 226 -20.53 -13.75 -1.99
C ALA A 226 -19.65 -14.38 -3.08
N ASP A 227 -20.22 -14.54 -4.28
CA ASP A 227 -19.55 -15.13 -5.43
C ASP A 227 -18.78 -14.06 -6.22
N ILE A 228 -17.47 -14.28 -6.36
CA ILE A 228 -16.59 -13.39 -7.09
C ILE A 228 -16.88 -13.41 -8.59
N GLU A 229 -17.26 -14.53 -9.19
CA GLU A 229 -17.51 -14.59 -10.64
C GLU A 229 -18.68 -13.68 -11.03
N THR A 230 -19.77 -13.74 -10.26
CA THR A 230 -20.93 -12.84 -10.39
C THR A 230 -20.50 -11.37 -10.34
N LEU A 231 -19.66 -10.99 -9.37
CA LEU A 231 -19.15 -9.63 -9.26
C LEU A 231 -18.28 -9.25 -10.46
N LEU A 232 -17.28 -10.07 -10.80
CA LEU A 232 -16.35 -9.78 -11.90
C LEU A 232 -17.07 -9.69 -13.24
N LYS A 233 -18.08 -10.53 -13.48
CA LYS A 233 -18.96 -10.44 -14.65
C LYS A 233 -19.69 -9.11 -14.68
N ARG A 234 -20.26 -8.67 -13.55
CA ARG A 234 -20.95 -7.37 -13.47
C ARG A 234 -20.00 -6.20 -13.75
N ILE A 235 -18.79 -6.23 -13.16
CA ILE A 235 -17.75 -5.22 -13.37
C ILE A 235 -17.34 -5.20 -14.85
N ALA A 236 -17.06 -6.37 -15.44
CA ALA A 236 -16.65 -6.50 -16.82
C ALA A 236 -17.69 -5.91 -17.79
N LEU A 237 -18.96 -6.24 -17.60
CA LEU A 237 -20.05 -5.71 -18.42
C LEU A 237 -20.23 -4.20 -18.22
N LYS A 238 -20.21 -3.71 -16.97
CA LYS A 238 -20.41 -2.28 -16.67
C LYS A 238 -19.29 -1.40 -17.22
N LEU A 239 -18.05 -1.89 -17.22
CA LEU A 239 -16.87 -1.13 -17.64
C LEU A 239 -16.38 -1.48 -19.06
N GLY A 240 -17.12 -2.34 -19.78
CA GLY A 240 -16.72 -2.80 -21.12
C GLY A 240 -15.39 -3.56 -21.13
N LYS A 241 -15.04 -4.28 -20.05
CA LYS A 241 -13.83 -5.11 -20.01
C LYS A 241 -14.13 -6.44 -20.70
N THR A 242 -13.85 -6.50 -22.00
CA THR A 242 -14.06 -7.70 -22.82
C THR A 242 -12.77 -8.13 -23.51
N GLN A 243 -12.69 -9.41 -23.88
CA GLN A 243 -11.61 -9.96 -24.66
C GLN A 243 -12.15 -10.84 -25.80
N LYS A 244 -11.41 -10.91 -26.90
CA LYS A 244 -11.72 -11.84 -28.00
C LYS A 244 -11.05 -13.17 -27.72
N VAL A 245 -11.82 -14.24 -27.74
CA VAL A 245 -11.31 -15.61 -27.63
C VAL A 245 -11.78 -16.43 -28.82
N LYS A 246 -10.98 -17.41 -29.22
CA LYS A 246 -11.38 -18.38 -30.24
C LYS A 246 -12.24 -19.45 -29.59
N ALA A 247 -13.48 -19.56 -30.01
CA ALA A 247 -14.33 -20.70 -29.69
C ALA A 247 -14.12 -21.78 -30.75
N ILE A 248 -13.73 -22.97 -30.29
CA ILE A 248 -13.72 -24.16 -31.12
C ILE A 248 -15.18 -24.57 -31.29
N THR A 249 -15.75 -24.29 -32.46
CA THR A 249 -17.04 -24.85 -32.83
C THR A 249 -16.80 -26.07 -33.72
N GLY A 250 -17.73 -27.02 -33.74
CA GLY A 250 -17.64 -28.20 -34.63
C GLY A 250 -17.61 -27.87 -36.13
N VAL A 251 -17.65 -26.58 -36.50
CA VAL A 251 -17.64 -26.05 -37.87
C VAL A 251 -16.47 -25.07 -38.11
N GLY A 252 -15.53 -24.96 -37.16
CA GLY A 252 -14.33 -24.12 -37.26
C GLY A 252 -14.11 -23.15 -36.10
N ASP A 253 -12.98 -22.44 -36.13
CA ASP A 253 -12.63 -21.42 -35.13
C ASP A 253 -13.43 -20.13 -35.35
N VAL A 254 -14.26 -19.75 -34.38
CA VAL A 254 -15.00 -18.47 -34.40
C VAL A 254 -14.47 -17.55 -33.31
N ASN A 255 -14.18 -16.28 -33.66
CA ASN A 255 -13.83 -15.28 -32.66
C ASN A 255 -15.08 -14.80 -31.93
N ILE A 256 -15.19 -15.10 -30.64
CA ILE A 256 -16.25 -14.62 -29.77
C ILE A 256 -15.71 -13.57 -28.81
N THR A 257 -16.56 -12.62 -28.41
CA THR A 257 -16.23 -11.62 -27.40
C THR A 257 -16.80 -12.05 -26.06
N VAL A 258 -15.95 -12.20 -25.06
CA VAL A 258 -16.32 -12.64 -23.71
C VAL A 258 -15.86 -11.62 -22.67
N PRO A 259 -16.48 -11.58 -21.47
CA PRO A 259 -15.97 -10.79 -20.35
C PRO A 259 -14.52 -11.12 -20.03
N ASN A 260 -13.71 -10.09 -19.76
CA ASN A 260 -12.33 -10.24 -19.29
C ASN A 260 -12.30 -10.11 -17.76
N TYR A 261 -12.35 -11.25 -17.08
CA TYR A 261 -12.40 -11.29 -15.61
C TYR A 261 -11.11 -10.81 -14.94
N ASN A 262 -9.94 -11.05 -15.53
CA ASN A 262 -8.67 -10.53 -15.00
C ASN A 262 -8.64 -8.99 -15.02
N ALA A 263 -9.10 -8.39 -16.12
CA ALA A 263 -9.20 -6.93 -16.22
C ALA A 263 -10.25 -6.35 -15.25
N ALA A 264 -11.34 -7.08 -15.00
CA ALA A 264 -12.35 -6.70 -14.01
C ALA A 264 -11.83 -6.81 -12.58
N ALA A 265 -11.09 -7.88 -12.25
CA ALA A 265 -10.47 -8.09 -10.94
C ALA A 265 -9.44 -7.00 -10.64
N TYR A 266 -8.59 -6.68 -11.62
CA TYR A 266 -7.66 -5.57 -11.53
C TYR A 266 -8.37 -4.23 -11.27
N ASP A 267 -9.48 -3.97 -11.97
CA ASP A 267 -10.26 -2.75 -11.75
C ASP A 267 -10.86 -2.70 -10.33
N PHE A 268 -11.38 -3.82 -9.83
CA PHE A 268 -11.94 -3.93 -8.49
C PHE A 268 -10.92 -3.62 -7.40
N ILE A 269 -9.75 -4.25 -7.47
CA ILE A 269 -8.64 -4.02 -6.55
C ILE A 269 -8.17 -2.55 -6.61
N ARG A 270 -8.07 -1.98 -7.81
CA ARG A 270 -7.67 -0.58 -7.99
C ARG A 270 -8.70 0.40 -7.44
N THR A 271 -9.98 0.10 -7.58
CA THR A 271 -11.09 0.90 -7.05
C THR A 271 -11.06 0.92 -5.52
N PHE A 272 -10.77 -0.23 -4.88
CA PHE A 272 -10.46 -0.28 -3.44
C PHE A 272 -9.24 0.58 -3.10
N ARG A 273 -8.13 0.43 -3.82
CA ARG A 273 -6.88 1.17 -3.54
C ARG A 273 -7.04 2.69 -3.63
N ARG A 274 -7.96 3.15 -4.47
CA ARG A 274 -8.32 4.57 -4.63
C ARG A 274 -9.28 5.08 -3.55
N GLY A 275 -9.76 4.21 -2.65
CA GLY A 275 -10.76 4.55 -1.63
C GLY A 275 -12.17 4.76 -2.19
N GLN A 276 -12.43 4.34 -3.44
CA GLN A 276 -13.72 4.54 -4.09
C GLN A 276 -14.80 3.57 -3.56
N LEU A 277 -14.39 2.49 -2.90
CA LEU A 277 -15.26 1.59 -2.15
C LEU A 277 -15.49 2.02 -0.69
N GLY A 278 -14.99 3.20 -0.29
CA GLY A 278 -15.08 3.72 1.08
C GLY A 278 -13.78 3.60 1.86
N VAL A 279 -13.85 3.96 3.14
CA VAL A 279 -12.74 3.82 4.09
C VAL A 279 -12.81 2.42 4.67
N VAL A 280 -11.99 1.52 4.13
CA VAL A 280 -11.99 0.10 4.48
C VAL A 280 -10.65 -0.22 5.14
N MET A 281 -10.71 -0.74 6.36
CA MET A 281 -9.56 -1.37 7.01
C MET A 281 -9.55 -2.85 6.65
N LEU A 282 -8.38 -3.46 6.51
CA LEU A 282 -8.22 -4.86 6.11
C LEU A 282 -8.15 -5.82 7.31
N ASP A 283 -8.39 -5.32 8.52
CA ASP A 283 -8.38 -6.05 9.79
C ASP A 283 -9.69 -5.85 10.57
#